data_AF-A0A6A6FG05-F1
#
_entry.id   AF-A0A6A6FG05-F1
#
_cell.length_a   1.000
_cell.length_b   1.000
_cell.length_c   1.000
_cell.angle_alpha   90.00
_cell.angle_beta   90.00
_cell.angle_gamma   90.00
#
_symmetry.space_group_name_H-M   'P 1'
#
loop_
_entity.id
_entity.type
_entity.pdbx_description
1 polymer ?
#
loop_
_entity_poly.entity_id
_entity_poly.type
_entity_poly.pdbx_seq_one_letter_code
_entity_poly.pdbx_strand_id
1 'polypeptide(L)'
;MPITRGDSKAILVGISGVSSSGKTTLARILRDIFPRAFILHEDDFYKTDEQIPIHPEHQIADWDCLESINLPAFEHALKYIRENGLSPPDFTSKEDTNSVGKVDVDQSLIEDLKWRASKWMFADAPPIAIIDGFLLYSAGMQQVRDLFDVKLFLRTDYRTAKARREARTGYVTLEGFWEDPPGYVDKIVWPNYVKDHAFMFKNGNVEGTLNEEVLKDLDIRAVPAGARADMTSCVRWAYDVFEEALQEFTSPRD
;
A
#
# COMPACT_ATOMS: atom_id res chain seq x y z
N MET A 1 -21.07 -14.45 8.63
CA MET A 1 -20.45 -15.49 7.78
C MET A 1 -19.22 -14.87 7.12
N PRO A 2 -18.11 -15.58 6.93
CA PRO A 2 -17.01 -15.04 6.13
C PRO A 2 -17.50 -14.86 4.69
N ILE A 3 -17.41 -13.63 4.20
CA ILE A 3 -17.76 -13.26 2.82
C ILE A 3 -16.74 -13.94 1.92
N THR A 4 -17.19 -14.77 0.98
CA THR A 4 -16.29 -15.44 0.04
C THR A 4 -15.95 -14.50 -1.11
N ARG A 5 -14.86 -14.77 -1.85
CA ARG A 5 -14.45 -14.02 -3.08
C ARG A 5 -15.59 -13.91 -4.12
N GLY A 6 -16.69 -14.67 -4.00
CA GLY A 6 -17.89 -14.57 -4.86
C GLY A 6 -18.88 -13.47 -4.53
N ASP A 7 -18.86 -12.98 -3.29
CA ASP A 7 -19.81 -11.98 -2.81
C ASP A 7 -19.20 -10.56 -2.81
N SER A 8 -17.91 -10.44 -3.15
CA SER A 8 -17.19 -9.17 -3.19
C SER A 8 -17.55 -8.37 -4.44
N LYS A 9 -17.98 -7.12 -4.24
CA LYS A 9 -18.28 -6.17 -5.31
C LYS A 9 -17.06 -5.38 -5.80
N ALA A 10 -15.89 -5.58 -5.19
CA ALA A 10 -14.61 -5.03 -5.61
C ALA A 10 -13.48 -6.06 -5.44
N ILE A 11 -12.40 -5.91 -6.19
CA ILE A 11 -11.12 -6.57 -5.90
C ILE A 11 -10.32 -5.64 -5.00
N LEU A 12 -9.95 -6.11 -3.81
CA LEU A 12 -9.10 -5.36 -2.88
C LEU A 12 -7.63 -5.72 -3.13
N VAL A 13 -6.86 -4.74 -3.63
CA VAL A 13 -5.43 -4.90 -3.89
C VAL A 13 -4.63 -4.09 -2.89
N GLY A 14 -3.94 -4.75 -1.96
CA GLY A 14 -3.01 -4.08 -1.08
C GLY A 14 -1.67 -3.79 -1.77
N ILE A 15 -1.12 -2.60 -1.56
CA ILE A 15 0.25 -2.24 -1.91
C ILE A 15 0.93 -1.77 -0.63
N SER A 16 1.83 -2.60 -0.11
CA SER A 16 2.53 -2.34 1.15
C SER A 16 4.04 -2.32 1.03
N GLY A 17 4.73 -1.97 2.11
CA GLY A 17 6.17 -1.74 2.16
C GLY A 17 6.54 -0.53 3.00
N VAL A 18 7.82 -0.42 3.37
CA VAL A 18 8.34 0.67 4.21
C VAL A 18 7.96 2.06 3.69
N SER A 19 7.88 3.03 4.59
CA SER A 19 7.74 4.45 4.26
C SER A 19 8.76 4.87 3.18
N SER A 20 8.33 5.74 2.25
CA SER A 20 9.16 6.22 1.14
C SER A 20 9.66 5.17 0.11
N SER A 21 9.06 3.98 0.05
CA SER A 21 9.42 2.95 -0.94
C SER A 21 8.84 3.16 -2.35
N GLY A 22 7.88 4.06 -2.53
CA GLY A 22 7.24 4.36 -3.83
C GLY A 22 5.82 3.79 -4.02
N LYS A 23 5.18 3.30 -2.95
CA LYS A 23 3.83 2.72 -2.97
C LYS A 23 2.77 3.64 -3.61
N THR A 24 2.63 4.85 -3.10
CA THR A 24 1.68 5.86 -3.59
C THR A 24 1.87 6.18 -5.07
N THR A 25 3.12 6.25 -5.52
CA THR A 25 3.45 6.44 -6.93
C THR A 25 2.95 5.26 -7.77
N LEU A 26 3.26 4.03 -7.37
CA LEU A 26 2.81 2.83 -8.07
C LEU A 26 1.27 2.74 -8.07
N ALA A 27 0.62 3.00 -6.93
CA ALA A 27 -0.83 2.98 -6.80
C ALA A 27 -1.52 3.95 -7.75
N ARG A 28 -1.02 5.20 -7.86
CA ARG A 28 -1.54 6.22 -8.80
C ARG A 28 -1.36 5.83 -10.24
N ILE A 29 -0.18 5.32 -10.60
CA ILE A 29 0.07 4.86 -11.98
C ILE A 29 -0.87 3.71 -12.34
N LEU A 30 -1.04 2.71 -11.46
CA LEU A 30 -1.94 1.59 -11.69
C LEU A 30 -3.40 2.03 -11.77
N ARG A 31 -3.84 2.95 -10.91
CA ARG A 31 -5.17 3.57 -10.99
C ARG A 31 -5.42 4.20 -12.35
N ASP A 32 -4.42 4.91 -12.88
CA ASP A 32 -4.54 5.61 -14.17
C ASP A 32 -4.42 4.64 -15.38
N ILE A 33 -3.87 3.44 -15.18
CA ILE A 33 -3.80 2.38 -16.19
C ILE A 33 -5.11 1.59 -16.26
N PHE A 34 -5.64 1.15 -15.13
CA PHE A 34 -6.78 0.24 -15.08
C PHE A 34 -8.13 0.98 -15.04
N PRO A 35 -9.11 0.58 -15.85
CA PRO A 35 -10.43 1.18 -15.79
C PRO A 35 -11.13 0.82 -14.47
N ARG A 36 -11.91 1.76 -13.93
CA ARG A 36 -12.67 1.59 -12.67
C ARG A 36 -11.80 1.23 -11.47
N ALA A 37 -10.55 1.69 -11.47
CA ALA A 37 -9.67 1.64 -10.32
C ALA A 37 -9.78 2.93 -9.49
N PHE A 38 -9.72 2.81 -8.17
CA PHE A 38 -9.61 3.92 -7.24
C PHE A 38 -8.67 3.57 -6.10
N ILE A 39 -8.23 4.58 -5.35
CA ILE A 39 -7.25 4.41 -4.27
C ILE A 39 -7.89 4.76 -2.93
N LEU A 40 -7.54 3.99 -1.91
CA LEU A 40 -7.73 4.32 -0.51
C LEU A 40 -6.35 4.33 0.15
N HIS A 41 -5.98 5.44 0.80
CA HIS A 41 -4.70 5.53 1.51
C HIS A 41 -4.89 5.19 2.98
N GLU A 42 -4.03 4.34 3.54
CA GLU A 42 -3.97 4.06 4.98
C GLU A 42 -3.73 5.33 5.79
N ASP A 43 -2.91 6.25 5.25
CA ASP A 43 -2.56 7.52 5.88
C ASP A 43 -3.79 8.45 6.09
N ASP A 44 -4.87 8.27 5.33
CA ASP A 44 -6.11 9.02 5.56
C ASP A 44 -6.83 8.60 6.86
N PHE A 45 -6.40 7.49 7.49
CA PHE A 45 -6.94 6.96 8.74
C PHE A 45 -6.05 7.24 9.96
N TYR A 46 -5.07 8.15 9.88
CA TYR A 46 -4.42 8.65 11.09
C TYR A 46 -5.43 9.20 12.10
N LYS A 47 -5.11 9.04 13.38
CA LYS A 47 -5.83 9.72 14.46
C LYS A 47 -5.50 11.21 14.48
N THR A 48 -6.20 11.97 15.32
CA THR A 48 -5.90 13.40 15.53
C THR A 48 -4.52 13.57 16.13
N ASP A 49 -3.93 14.75 15.97
CA ASP A 49 -2.54 15.03 16.34
C ASP A 49 -2.33 14.80 17.85
N GLU A 50 -3.32 15.12 18.70
CA GLU A 50 -3.24 14.85 20.16
C GLU A 50 -3.39 13.38 20.54
N GLN A 51 -3.92 12.55 19.65
CA GLN A 51 -4.10 11.12 19.86
C GLN A 51 -2.92 10.29 19.35
N ILE A 52 -1.97 10.90 18.65
CA ILE A 52 -0.76 10.23 18.22
C ILE A 52 0.09 9.88 19.44
N PRO A 53 0.50 8.61 19.59
CA PRO A 53 1.26 8.18 20.75
C PRO A 53 2.64 8.85 20.76
N ILE A 54 3.14 9.17 21.96
CA ILE A 54 4.51 9.64 22.14
C ILE A 54 5.42 8.43 22.38
N HIS A 55 6.48 8.31 21.58
CA HIS A 55 7.46 7.24 21.73
C HIS A 55 8.12 7.31 23.12
N PRO A 56 8.08 6.22 23.92
CA PRO A 56 8.43 6.27 25.33
C PRO A 56 9.89 6.64 25.59
N GLU A 57 10.81 6.24 24.71
CA GLU A 57 12.24 6.51 24.88
C GLU A 57 12.69 7.84 24.25
N HIS A 58 12.06 8.23 23.16
CA HIS A 58 12.52 9.36 22.34
C HIS A 58 11.73 10.63 22.61
N GLN A 59 10.56 10.52 23.24
CA GLN A 59 9.67 11.63 23.58
C GLN A 59 9.26 12.45 22.33
N ILE A 60 8.98 11.75 21.23
CA ILE A 60 8.54 12.30 19.93
C ILE A 60 7.25 11.57 19.53
N ALA A 61 6.32 12.25 18.89
CA ALA A 61 5.11 11.63 18.33
C ALA A 61 5.47 10.52 17.33
N ASP A 62 4.91 9.33 17.53
CA ASP A 62 5.15 8.14 16.71
C ASP A 62 4.00 7.96 15.72
N TRP A 63 4.16 8.54 14.54
CA TRP A 63 3.22 8.38 13.44
C TRP A 63 3.36 7.01 12.75
N ASP A 64 4.49 6.33 12.89
CA ASP A 64 4.81 5.12 12.12
C ASP A 64 4.50 3.83 12.90
N CYS A 65 3.48 3.85 13.76
CA CYS A 65 3.06 2.72 14.59
C CYS A 65 1.58 2.35 14.37
N LEU A 66 1.18 1.13 14.75
CA LEU A 66 -0.21 0.70 14.60
C LEU A 66 -1.20 1.58 15.38
N GLU A 67 -0.77 2.06 16.55
CA GLU A 67 -1.58 2.87 17.45
C GLU A 67 -1.85 4.28 16.92
N SER A 68 -1.13 4.77 15.90
CA SER A 68 -1.40 6.04 15.24
C SER A 68 -2.60 5.96 14.27
N ILE A 69 -2.98 4.76 13.84
CA ILE A 69 -4.06 4.52 12.88
C ILE A 69 -5.40 4.24 13.60
N ASN A 70 -6.49 4.83 13.10
CA ASN A 70 -7.85 4.47 13.45
C ASN A 70 -8.25 3.16 12.74
N LEU A 71 -7.71 2.05 13.26
CA LEU A 71 -7.91 0.72 12.69
C LEU A 71 -9.41 0.33 12.55
N PRO A 72 -10.30 0.60 13.51
CA PRO A 72 -11.73 0.33 13.33
C PRO A 72 -12.35 1.06 12.13
N ALA A 73 -12.00 2.32 11.90
CA ALA A 73 -12.48 3.07 10.74
C ALA A 73 -11.91 2.52 9.43
N PHE A 74 -10.62 2.15 9.44
CA PHE A 74 -9.97 1.57 8.27
C PHE A 74 -10.58 0.21 7.88
N GLU A 75 -10.77 -0.69 8.84
CA GLU A 75 -11.45 -1.96 8.61
C GLU A 75 -12.88 -1.79 8.11
N HIS A 76 -13.62 -0.83 8.65
CA HIS A 76 -14.97 -0.52 8.20
C HIS A 76 -14.96 -0.05 6.74
N ALA A 77 -14.03 0.81 6.35
CA ALA A 77 -13.89 1.25 4.96
C ALA A 77 -13.59 0.09 4.00
N LEU A 78 -12.68 -0.82 4.37
CA LEU A 78 -12.37 -2.01 3.56
C LEU A 78 -13.57 -2.95 3.40
N LYS A 79 -14.31 -3.20 4.48
CA LYS A 79 -15.55 -4.01 4.45
C LYS A 79 -16.62 -3.35 3.59
N TYR A 80 -16.79 -2.03 3.73
CA TYR A 80 -17.73 -1.26 2.91
C TYR A 80 -17.40 -1.36 1.41
N ILE A 81 -16.12 -1.19 1.05
CA ILE A 81 -15.66 -1.32 -0.34
C ILE A 81 -15.97 -2.72 -0.89
N ARG A 82 -15.69 -3.76 -0.10
CA ARG A 82 -16.01 -5.14 -0.48
C ARG A 82 -17.50 -5.36 -0.72
N GLU A 83 -18.37 -4.76 0.09
CA GLU A 83 -19.83 -4.93 -0.01
C GLU A 83 -20.49 -4.05 -1.09
N ASN A 84 -19.87 -2.92 -1.45
CA ASN A 84 -20.50 -1.89 -2.28
C ASN A 84 -19.76 -1.62 -3.61
N GLY A 85 -18.48 -2.00 -3.71
CA GLY A 85 -17.66 -1.76 -4.89
C GLY A 85 -17.16 -0.32 -5.03
N LEU A 86 -17.32 0.51 -3.99
CA LEU A 86 -17.08 1.95 -4.00
C LEU A 86 -16.42 2.37 -2.68
N SER A 87 -15.65 3.45 -2.71
CA SER A 87 -15.17 4.13 -1.49
C SER A 87 -16.36 4.59 -0.65
N PRO A 88 -16.27 4.59 0.70
CA PRO A 88 -17.29 5.18 1.55
C PRO A 88 -17.59 6.64 1.14
N PRO A 89 -18.87 7.05 1.07
CA PRO A 89 -19.27 8.35 0.51
C PRO A 89 -18.77 9.55 1.31
N ASP A 90 -18.55 9.36 2.61
CA ASP A 90 -18.05 10.41 3.51
C ASP A 90 -16.51 10.52 3.51
N PHE A 91 -15.83 9.72 2.68
CA PHE A 91 -14.38 9.66 2.63
C PHE A 91 -13.84 10.51 1.47
N THR A 92 -13.13 11.59 1.81
CA THR A 92 -12.35 12.40 0.86
C THR A 92 -10.88 12.21 1.18
N SER A 93 -10.12 11.60 0.26
CA SER A 93 -8.69 11.39 0.46
C SER A 93 -7.94 12.73 0.49
N LYS A 94 -7.16 12.94 1.54
CA LYS A 94 -6.25 14.09 1.65
C LYS A 94 -4.93 13.76 0.96
N GLU A 95 -4.51 12.50 1.03
CA GLU A 95 -3.26 12.05 0.43
C GLU A 95 -3.26 12.22 -1.09
N ASP A 96 -4.39 12.03 -1.77
CA ASP A 96 -4.52 12.26 -3.22
C ASP A 96 -4.16 13.69 -3.67
N THR A 97 -4.19 14.67 -2.76
CA THR A 97 -3.80 16.06 -3.04
C THR A 97 -2.29 16.31 -2.96
N ASN A 98 -1.51 15.39 -2.38
CA ASN A 98 -0.07 15.52 -2.29
C ASN A 98 0.57 15.40 -3.67
N SER A 99 1.47 16.33 -4.01
CA SER A 99 2.19 16.30 -5.28
C SER A 99 3.15 15.11 -5.32
N VAL A 100 2.93 14.14 -6.21
CA VAL A 100 4.03 13.25 -6.60
C VAL A 100 4.94 14.07 -7.50
N GLY A 101 6.19 14.27 -7.10
CA GLY A 101 7.19 14.87 -7.98
C GLY A 101 7.27 14.11 -9.31
N LYS A 102 7.93 14.70 -10.32
CA LYS A 102 8.08 14.07 -11.64
C LYS A 102 8.68 12.67 -11.49
N VAL A 103 7.89 11.64 -11.75
CA VAL A 103 8.32 10.25 -11.68
C VAL A 103 8.92 9.88 -13.02
N ASP A 104 10.15 9.37 -13.00
CA ASP A 104 10.80 8.86 -14.20
C ASP A 104 10.23 7.47 -14.54
N VAL A 105 9.26 7.46 -15.45
CA VAL A 105 8.60 6.25 -15.96
C VAL A 105 8.46 6.37 -17.46
N ASP A 106 8.77 5.28 -18.17
CA ASP A 106 8.60 5.18 -19.62
C ASP A 106 7.12 5.37 -20.00
N GLN A 107 6.81 6.52 -20.59
CA GLN A 107 5.45 6.87 -21.00
C GLN A 107 4.92 5.97 -22.11
N SER A 108 5.80 5.43 -22.97
CA SER A 108 5.38 4.51 -24.03
C SER A 108 4.89 3.18 -23.45
N LEU A 109 5.52 2.70 -22.38
CA LEU A 109 5.02 1.55 -21.61
C LEU A 109 3.66 1.86 -20.99
N ILE A 110 3.50 3.02 -20.35
CA ILE A 110 2.22 3.39 -19.70
C ILE A 110 1.07 3.39 -20.70
N GLU A 111 1.25 3.97 -21.89
CA GLU A 111 0.22 3.99 -22.92
C GLU A 111 -0.09 2.59 -23.50
N ASP A 112 0.92 1.72 -23.68
CA ASP A 112 0.70 0.31 -24.06
C ASP A 112 -0.09 -0.43 -22.98
N LEU A 113 0.25 -0.25 -21.70
CA LEU A 113 -0.45 -0.90 -20.59
C LEU A 113 -1.89 -0.40 -20.45
N LYS A 114 -2.14 0.91 -20.60
CA LYS A 114 -3.50 1.48 -20.65
C LYS A 114 -4.34 0.87 -21.76
N TRP A 115 -3.76 0.79 -22.97
CA TRP A 115 -4.43 0.18 -24.12
C TRP A 115 -4.81 -1.27 -23.83
N ARG A 116 -3.89 -2.07 -23.27
CA ARG A 116 -4.16 -3.47 -22.90
C ARG A 116 -5.19 -3.59 -21.79
N ALA A 117 -5.16 -2.71 -20.80
CA ALA A 117 -6.13 -2.71 -19.69
C ALA A 117 -7.54 -2.30 -20.13
N SER A 118 -7.70 -1.60 -21.26
CA SER A 118 -9.02 -1.16 -21.75
C SER A 118 -10.02 -2.31 -21.94
N LYS A 119 -9.55 -3.54 -22.19
CA LYS A 119 -10.41 -4.74 -22.27
C LYS A 119 -11.23 -4.96 -20.99
N TRP A 120 -10.69 -4.58 -19.83
CA TRP A 120 -11.35 -4.72 -18.52
C TRP A 120 -12.49 -3.73 -18.30
N MET A 121 -12.65 -2.74 -19.20
CA MET A 121 -13.81 -1.85 -19.21
C MET A 121 -15.07 -2.57 -19.66
N PHE A 122 -14.94 -3.56 -20.55
CA PHE A 122 -16.04 -4.30 -21.16
C PHE A 122 -16.21 -5.71 -20.62
N ALA A 123 -15.23 -6.21 -19.86
CA ALA A 123 -15.34 -7.46 -19.12
C ALA A 123 -16.26 -7.30 -17.91
N ASP A 124 -16.91 -8.39 -17.48
CA ASP A 124 -17.65 -8.47 -16.21
C ASP A 124 -16.69 -8.56 -15.01
N ALA A 125 -15.72 -7.66 -14.97
CA ALA A 125 -14.81 -7.49 -13.84
C ALA A 125 -15.44 -6.51 -12.84
N PRO A 126 -15.24 -6.68 -11.52
CA PRO A 126 -15.62 -5.66 -10.55
C PRO A 126 -14.64 -4.46 -10.59
N PRO A 127 -14.99 -3.31 -9.97
CA PRO A 127 -14.04 -2.24 -9.68
C PRO A 127 -12.81 -2.72 -8.90
N ILE A 128 -11.70 -2.01 -9.07
CA ILE A 128 -10.43 -2.30 -8.38
C ILE A 128 -10.21 -1.24 -7.29
N ALA A 129 -10.09 -1.69 -6.06
CA ALA A 129 -9.76 -0.83 -4.94
C ALA A 129 -8.30 -1.07 -4.54
N ILE A 130 -7.45 -0.11 -4.87
CA ILE A 130 -6.02 -0.13 -4.55
C ILE A 130 -5.84 0.49 -3.17
N ILE A 131 -5.32 -0.29 -2.23
CA ILE A 131 -5.13 0.12 -0.84
C ILE A 131 -3.63 0.35 -0.63
N ASP A 132 -3.24 1.62 -0.47
CA ASP A 132 -1.84 2.04 -0.30
C ASP A 132 -1.54 2.30 1.17
N GLY A 133 -0.61 1.55 1.76
CA GLY A 133 -0.29 1.69 3.19
C GLY A 133 0.99 0.99 3.62
N PHE A 134 1.70 1.55 4.59
CA PHE A 134 2.98 1.02 5.07
C PHE A 134 2.82 -0.06 6.15
N LEU A 135 1.68 -0.16 6.83
CA LEU A 135 1.41 -1.15 7.87
C LEU A 135 0.48 -2.27 7.43
N LEU A 136 -0.07 -2.23 6.21
CA LEU A 136 -1.04 -3.22 5.73
C LEU A 136 -0.60 -4.67 5.99
N TYR A 137 0.71 -4.96 5.88
CA TYR A 137 1.26 -6.30 6.06
C TYR A 137 2.00 -6.52 7.39
N SER A 138 1.98 -5.54 8.30
CA SER A 138 2.58 -5.62 9.63
C SER A 138 2.02 -6.78 10.45
N ALA A 139 2.82 -7.38 11.34
CA ALA A 139 2.39 -8.50 12.17
C ALA A 139 1.04 -8.24 12.90
N GLY A 140 0.82 -7.00 13.36
CA GLY A 140 -0.40 -6.56 14.04
C GLY A 140 -1.64 -6.39 13.15
N MET A 141 -1.49 -6.32 11.82
CA MET A 141 -2.58 -6.11 10.87
C MET A 141 -3.07 -7.39 10.19
N GLN A 142 -3.05 -8.54 10.88
CA GLN A 142 -3.53 -9.79 10.29
C GLN A 142 -4.97 -9.70 9.75
N GLN A 143 -5.88 -9.12 10.51
CA GLN A 143 -7.29 -9.01 10.09
C GLN A 143 -7.46 -8.15 8.84
N VAL A 144 -6.66 -7.09 8.69
CA VAL A 144 -6.64 -6.26 7.47
C VAL A 144 -5.99 -7.01 6.32
N ARG A 145 -4.82 -7.66 6.55
CA ARG A 145 -4.14 -8.48 5.54
C ARG A 145 -5.06 -9.49 4.88
N ASP A 146 -5.84 -10.19 5.70
CA ASP A 146 -6.71 -11.28 5.26
C ASP A 146 -7.89 -10.77 4.42
N LEU A 147 -8.13 -9.45 4.38
CA LEU A 147 -9.11 -8.84 3.49
C LEU A 147 -8.58 -8.65 2.07
N PHE A 148 -7.28 -8.69 1.77
CA PHE A 148 -6.81 -8.40 0.41
C PHE A 148 -6.86 -9.63 -0.51
N ASP A 149 -7.42 -9.43 -1.71
CA ASP A 149 -7.45 -10.43 -2.79
C ASP A 149 -6.09 -10.52 -3.50
N VAL A 150 -5.36 -9.39 -3.59
CA VAL A 150 -4.02 -9.31 -4.16
C VAL A 150 -3.13 -8.56 -3.20
N LYS A 151 -1.93 -9.08 -2.93
CA LYS A 151 -1.00 -8.46 -1.99
C LYS A 151 0.36 -8.15 -2.65
N LEU A 152 0.66 -6.88 -2.90
CA LEU A 152 1.92 -6.43 -3.47
C LEU A 152 2.82 -5.82 -2.38
N PHE A 153 4.08 -6.24 -2.32
CA PHE A 153 5.05 -5.72 -1.35
C PHE A 153 6.26 -5.05 -2.02
N LEU A 154 6.39 -3.74 -1.82
CA LEU A 154 7.51 -2.94 -2.27
C LEU A 154 8.62 -2.94 -1.23
N ARG A 155 9.86 -3.00 -1.73
CA ARG A 155 11.07 -3.00 -0.90
C ARG A 155 11.96 -1.83 -1.26
N THR A 156 12.59 -1.26 -0.25
CA THR A 156 13.69 -0.31 -0.39
C THR A 156 14.64 -0.53 0.78
N ASP A 157 15.92 -0.20 0.61
CA ASP A 157 16.91 -0.28 1.68
C ASP A 157 16.81 0.94 2.62
N TYR A 158 17.41 0.82 3.81
CA TYR A 158 17.38 1.86 4.84
C TYR A 158 17.89 3.21 4.32
N ARG A 159 19.01 3.21 3.58
CA ARG A 159 19.64 4.45 3.11
C ARG A 159 18.72 5.19 2.15
N THR A 160 18.12 4.46 1.22
CA THR A 160 17.17 5.00 0.24
C THR A 160 15.89 5.49 0.93
N ALA A 161 15.32 4.71 1.85
CA ALA A 161 14.13 5.11 2.61
C ALA A 161 14.38 6.41 3.39
N LYS A 162 15.51 6.47 4.11
CA LYS A 162 15.93 7.62 4.90
C LYS A 162 16.11 8.86 4.04
N ALA A 163 16.94 8.78 3.00
CA ALA A 163 17.20 9.90 2.12
C ALA A 163 15.92 10.47 1.51
N ARG A 164 14.97 9.60 1.12
CA ARG A 164 13.68 10.03 0.57
C ARG A 164 12.75 10.61 1.63
N ARG A 165 12.71 10.05 2.84
CA ARG A 165 11.87 10.55 3.94
C ARG A 165 12.35 11.92 4.41
N GLU A 166 13.66 12.09 4.63
CA GLU A 166 14.26 13.35 5.08
C GLU A 166 14.20 14.46 4.01
N ALA A 167 14.04 14.11 2.73
CA ALA A 167 13.83 15.09 1.66
C ALA A 167 12.39 15.61 1.55
N ARG A 168 11.44 15.08 2.32
CA ARG A 168 10.06 15.57 2.34
C ARG A 168 9.98 16.85 3.16
N THR A 169 9.23 17.83 2.67
CA THR A 169 9.06 19.15 3.32
C THR A 169 8.10 19.12 4.52
N GLY A 170 7.47 17.96 4.79
CA GLY A 170 6.49 17.74 5.86
C GLY A 170 5.20 17.11 5.34
N TYR A 171 4.22 16.96 6.23
CA TYR A 171 2.98 16.20 6.04
C TYR A 171 1.78 17.02 6.50
N VAL A 172 0.71 17.00 5.72
CA VAL A 172 -0.57 17.57 6.15
C VAL A 172 -1.24 16.57 7.11
N THR A 173 -1.56 17.00 8.33
CA THR A 173 -2.25 16.17 9.32
C THR A 173 -3.74 16.49 9.36
N LEU A 174 -4.50 15.88 10.28
CA LEU A 174 -5.91 16.23 10.45
C LEU A 174 -6.09 17.66 10.98
N GLU A 175 -5.16 18.13 11.81
CA GLU A 175 -5.28 19.38 12.56
C GLU A 175 -4.19 20.41 12.24
N GLY A 176 -3.25 20.08 11.36
CA GLY A 176 -2.21 21.01 10.95
C GLY A 176 -1.18 20.41 10.01
N PHE A 177 0.08 20.52 10.42
CA PHE A 177 1.23 20.16 9.61
C PHE A 177 2.32 19.56 10.51
N TRP A 178 2.85 18.41 10.09
CA TRP A 178 3.93 17.71 10.76
C TRP A 178 5.21 17.77 9.94
N GLU A 179 6.32 18.09 10.59
CA GLU A 179 7.66 17.97 10.00
C GLU A 179 8.46 16.99 10.85
N ASP A 180 9.07 15.99 10.21
CA ASP A 180 9.85 14.99 10.91
C ASP A 180 11.04 15.67 11.63
N PRO A 181 11.20 15.51 12.96
CA PRO A 181 12.33 16.08 13.66
C PRO A 181 13.65 15.38 13.28
N PRO A 182 14.82 16.02 13.52
CA PRO A 182 16.11 15.42 13.22
C PRO A 182 16.30 14.01 13.80
N GLY A 183 16.62 13.05 12.92
CA GLY A 183 16.82 11.64 13.27
C GLY A 183 15.52 10.85 13.45
N TYR A 184 14.36 11.36 13.05
CA TYR A 184 13.07 10.67 13.14
C TYR A 184 13.09 9.30 12.45
N VAL A 185 13.77 9.18 11.28
CA VAL A 185 13.90 7.90 10.59
C VAL A 185 14.62 6.85 11.43
N ASP A 186 15.70 7.25 12.09
CA ASP A 186 16.56 6.36 12.88
C ASP A 186 15.89 5.92 14.17
N LYS A 187 15.08 6.82 14.75
CA LYS A 187 14.46 6.67 16.06
C LYS A 187 13.08 6.03 15.99
N ILE A 188 12.34 6.26 14.92
CA ILE A 188 10.91 5.92 14.83
C ILE A 188 10.64 5.06 13.60
N VAL A 189 10.76 5.63 12.39
CA VAL A 189 10.31 4.99 11.13
C VAL A 189 10.95 3.62 10.91
N TRP A 190 12.27 3.54 10.97
CA TRP A 190 12.98 2.30 10.65
C TRP A 190 12.85 1.24 11.76
N PRO A 191 13.01 1.58 13.06
CA PRO A 191 12.73 0.64 14.14
C PRO A 191 11.32 0.05 14.11
N ASN A 192 10.28 0.86 13.85
CA ASN A 192 8.91 0.36 13.73
C ASN A 192 8.75 -0.54 12.50
N TYR A 193 9.31 -0.18 11.35
CA TYR A 193 9.31 -1.08 10.18
C TYR A 193 9.96 -2.43 10.49
N VAL A 194 11.11 -2.43 11.19
CA VAL A 194 11.77 -3.67 11.65
C VAL A 194 10.85 -4.47 12.55
N LYS A 195 10.32 -3.85 13.62
CA LYS A 195 9.42 -4.48 14.58
C LYS A 195 8.23 -5.15 13.88
N ASP A 196 7.61 -4.44 12.95
CA ASP A 196 6.34 -4.84 12.36
C ASP A 196 6.49 -5.82 11.19
N HIS A 197 7.63 -5.84 10.50
CA HIS A 197 7.82 -6.62 9.28
C HIS A 197 8.93 -7.67 9.37
N ALA A 198 9.74 -7.72 10.42
CA ALA A 198 10.87 -8.65 10.54
C ALA A 198 10.50 -10.12 10.25
N PHE A 199 9.29 -10.56 10.65
CA PHE A 199 8.82 -11.93 10.42
C PHE A 199 8.73 -12.32 8.93
N MET A 200 8.63 -11.35 8.02
CA MET A 200 8.63 -11.57 6.57
C MET A 200 10.04 -11.79 5.99
N PHE A 201 11.09 -11.70 6.81
CA PHE A 201 12.49 -11.77 6.38
C PHE A 201 13.24 -12.89 7.08
N LYS A 202 14.23 -13.47 6.37
CA LYS A 202 15.09 -14.50 6.97
C LYS A 202 15.87 -13.90 8.15
N ASN A 203 15.82 -14.59 9.28
CA ASN A 203 16.47 -14.19 10.53
C ASN A 203 16.03 -12.81 11.05
N GLY A 204 14.86 -12.30 10.65
CA GLY A 204 14.37 -10.99 11.07
C GLY A 204 15.08 -9.79 10.43
N ASN A 205 15.97 -10.01 9.45
CA ASN A 205 16.74 -8.93 8.84
C ASN A 205 15.98 -8.29 7.65
N VAL A 206 15.34 -7.14 7.88
CA VAL A 206 14.55 -6.43 6.86
C VAL A 206 15.36 -5.90 5.66
N GLU A 207 16.68 -5.75 5.81
CA GLU A 207 17.58 -5.42 4.69
C GLU A 207 18.02 -6.67 3.91
N GLY A 208 17.81 -7.85 4.47
CA GLY A 208 18.21 -9.13 3.91
C GLY A 208 17.24 -9.73 2.90
N THR A 209 17.26 -11.05 2.79
CA THR A 209 16.36 -11.81 1.91
C THR A 209 15.00 -12.02 2.57
N LEU A 210 13.93 -11.99 1.77
CA LEU A 210 12.60 -12.34 2.23
C LEU A 210 12.54 -13.82 2.62
N ASN A 211 11.65 -14.13 3.56
CA ASN A 211 11.28 -15.50 3.87
C ASN A 211 10.20 -15.96 2.87
N GLU A 212 10.61 -16.70 1.84
CA GLU A 212 9.73 -17.13 0.74
C GLU A 212 8.58 -18.03 1.22
N GLU A 213 8.79 -18.83 2.27
CA GLU A 213 7.74 -19.67 2.85
C GLU A 213 6.64 -18.80 3.48
N VAL A 214 7.04 -17.83 4.32
CA VAL A 214 6.10 -16.87 4.93
C VAL A 214 5.35 -16.06 3.88
N LEU A 215 6.03 -15.58 2.84
CA LEU A 215 5.38 -14.83 1.77
C LEU A 215 4.39 -15.68 0.99
N LYS A 216 4.74 -16.96 0.73
CA LYS A 216 3.85 -17.90 0.07
C LYS A 216 2.62 -18.21 0.92
N ASP A 217 2.80 -18.45 2.22
CA ASP A 217 1.71 -18.76 3.16
C ASP A 217 0.74 -17.59 3.32
N LEU A 218 1.24 -16.36 3.23
CA LEU A 218 0.44 -15.13 3.31
C LEU A 218 -0.07 -14.65 1.95
N ASP A 219 0.32 -15.32 0.87
CA ASP A 219 0.08 -14.92 -0.52
C ASP A 219 0.50 -13.47 -0.81
N ILE A 220 1.71 -13.09 -0.34
CA ILE A 220 2.31 -11.78 -0.56
C ILE A 220 3.32 -11.87 -1.70
N ARG A 221 3.06 -11.12 -2.78
CA ARG A 221 3.94 -11.00 -3.94
C ARG A 221 4.85 -9.79 -3.75
N ALA A 222 6.11 -10.04 -3.43
CA ALA A 222 7.11 -8.98 -3.32
C ALA A 222 7.72 -8.65 -4.68
N VAL A 223 8.04 -7.36 -4.89
CA VAL A 223 8.70 -6.91 -6.12
C VAL A 223 10.01 -7.69 -6.36
N PRO A 224 10.19 -8.30 -7.55
CA PRO A 224 11.39 -9.05 -7.89
C PRO A 224 12.64 -8.18 -7.84
N ALA A 225 13.79 -8.76 -7.50
CA ALA A 225 15.05 -8.01 -7.37
C ALA A 225 15.39 -7.21 -8.66
N GLY A 226 15.17 -7.79 -9.83
CA GLY A 226 15.40 -7.12 -11.12
C GLY A 226 14.45 -5.96 -11.42
N ALA A 227 13.28 -5.91 -10.78
CA ALA A 227 12.29 -4.85 -10.97
C ALA A 227 12.40 -3.72 -9.93
N ARG A 228 13.21 -3.87 -8.88
CA ARG A 228 13.38 -2.86 -7.81
C ARG A 228 14.18 -1.62 -8.23
N ALA A 229 14.92 -1.72 -9.34
CA ALA A 229 15.85 -0.68 -9.74
C ALA A 229 15.15 0.61 -10.20
N ASP A 230 13.97 0.49 -10.80
CA ASP A 230 13.26 1.61 -11.41
C ASP A 230 11.74 1.42 -11.37
N MET A 231 11.01 2.52 -11.45
CA MET A 231 9.54 2.50 -11.35
C MET A 231 8.87 1.90 -12.60
N THR A 232 9.50 1.97 -13.78
CA THR A 232 8.97 1.36 -15.02
C THR A 232 8.86 -0.16 -14.86
N SER A 233 9.91 -0.79 -14.34
CA SER A 233 9.94 -2.22 -14.07
C SER A 233 8.95 -2.63 -12.96
N CYS A 234 8.82 -1.81 -11.90
CA CYS A 234 7.80 -2.02 -10.86
C CYS A 234 6.37 -1.99 -11.43
N VAL A 235 6.06 -1.01 -12.29
CA VAL A 235 4.74 -0.87 -12.92
C VAL A 235 4.45 -2.06 -13.82
N ARG A 236 5.41 -2.49 -14.65
CA ARG A 236 5.28 -3.69 -15.49
C ARG A 236 4.93 -4.92 -14.66
N TRP A 237 5.70 -5.19 -13.61
CA TRP A 237 5.47 -6.33 -12.72
C TRP A 237 4.10 -6.28 -12.04
N ALA A 238 3.73 -5.12 -11.48
CA ALA A 238 2.46 -4.97 -10.79
C ALA A 238 1.26 -5.10 -11.75
N TYR A 239 1.39 -4.58 -12.97
CA TYR A 239 0.39 -4.76 -14.03
C TYR A 239 0.16 -6.24 -14.33
N ASP A 240 1.22 -7.02 -14.51
CA ASP A 240 1.11 -8.45 -14.81
C ASP A 240 0.39 -9.21 -13.67
N VAL A 241 0.65 -8.84 -12.40
CA VAL A 241 -0.07 -9.41 -11.25
C VAL A 241 -1.55 -9.01 -11.23
N PHE A 242 -1.88 -7.75 -11.55
CA PHE A 242 -3.26 -7.30 -11.65
C PHE A 242 -4.01 -8.04 -12.78
N GLU A 243 -3.36 -8.23 -13.93
CA GLU A 243 -3.93 -8.92 -15.06
C GLU A 243 -4.27 -10.39 -14.71
N GLU A 244 -3.37 -11.09 -14.03
CA GLU A 244 -3.60 -12.45 -13.54
C GLU A 244 -4.80 -12.50 -12.58
N ALA A 245 -4.85 -11.59 -11.60
CA ALA A 245 -5.94 -11.56 -10.63
C ALA A 245 -7.31 -11.25 -11.26
N LEU A 246 -7.35 -10.36 -12.25
CA LEU A 246 -8.57 -10.05 -13.00
C LEU A 246 -9.01 -11.23 -13.87
N GLN A 247 -8.08 -11.97 -14.48
CA GLN A 247 -8.38 -13.18 -15.24
C GLN A 247 -8.98 -14.26 -14.34
N GLU A 248 -8.38 -14.51 -13.18
CA GLU A 248 -8.94 -15.46 -12.20
C GLU A 248 -10.35 -15.06 -11.74
N PHE A 249 -10.58 -13.77 -11.52
CA PHE A 249 -11.86 -13.28 -11.03
C PHE A 249 -12.97 -13.38 -12.08
N THR A 250 -12.65 -13.14 -13.35
CA THR A 250 -13.61 -13.11 -14.46
C THR A 250 -13.79 -14.46 -15.16
N SER A 251 -12.93 -15.44 -14.88
CA SER A 251 -13.07 -16.80 -15.42
C SER A 251 -14.32 -17.47 -14.83
N PRO A 252 -15.09 -18.23 -15.63
CA PRO A 252 -16.22 -19.01 -15.12
C PRO A 252 -15.75 -19.90 -13.96
N ARG A 253 -16.49 -19.90 -12.86
CA ARG A 253 -16.25 -20.86 -11.77
C ARG A 253 -16.90 -22.18 -12.18
N ASP A 254 -16.07 -23.22 -12.33
CA ASP A 254 -16.54 -24.61 -12.50
C ASP A 254 -17.33 -25.10 -11.27
#